data_AF-A0A2N3BXE7-F1
#
_entry.id   AF-A0A2N3BXE7-F1
#
_cell.length_a   1.000
_cell.length_b   1.000
_cell.length_c   1.000
_cell.angle_alpha   90.00
_cell.angle_beta   90.00
_cell.angle_gamma   90.00
#
_symmetry.space_group_name_H-M   'P 1'
#
loop_
_entity.id
_entity.type
_entity.pdbx_description
1 polymer ?
#
loop_
_entity_poly.entity_id
_entity_poly.type
_entity_poly.pdbx_seq_one_letter_code
_entity_poly.pdbx_strand_id
1 'polypeptide(L)'
;MPKRTDIKSIMIIGAGPIIIGQACEFDYSGTQACKALKDEGYRIVLVNSNPATIMTDPELADATYIEPITPEIVAKIIEKERPDALLPT
;
A
#
# COMPACT_ATOMS: atom_id res chain seq x y z
N MET A 1 -10.12 -18.37 7.88
CA MET A 1 -10.84 -17.55 8.87
C MET A 1 -11.60 -16.47 8.12
N PRO A 2 -12.78 -16.05 8.58
CA PRO A 2 -13.55 -15.00 7.91
C PRO A 2 -12.83 -13.64 8.02
N LYS A 3 -13.24 -12.69 7.18
CA LYS A 3 -12.80 -11.28 7.19
C LYS A 3 -12.86 -10.70 8.62
N ARG A 4 -11.81 -9.98 9.03
CA ARG A 4 -11.81 -9.23 10.31
C ARG A 4 -12.74 -8.03 10.23
N THR A 5 -13.59 -7.85 11.24
CA THR A 5 -14.61 -6.78 11.30
C THR A 5 -14.16 -5.54 12.06
N ASP A 6 -13.04 -5.62 12.77
CA ASP A 6 -12.45 -4.53 13.54
C ASP A 6 -11.45 -3.69 12.74
N ILE A 7 -11.07 -4.13 11.54
CA ILE A 7 -10.26 -3.38 10.58
C ILE A 7 -11.18 -2.86 9.48
N LYS A 8 -11.05 -1.57 9.13
CA LYS A 8 -11.75 -0.97 7.99
C LYS A 8 -10.79 -0.39 6.96
N SER A 9 -9.61 0.01 7.40
CA SER A 9 -8.58 0.63 6.58
C SER A 9 -7.22 -0.03 6.78
N ILE A 10 -6.52 -0.27 5.69
CA ILE A 10 -5.21 -0.93 5.68
C ILE A 10 -4.25 -0.06 4.89
N MET A 11 -3.08 0.20 5.46
CA MET A 11 -1.98 0.82 4.74
C MET A 11 -0.99 -0.23 4.26
N ILE A 12 -0.77 -0.28 2.96
CA ILE A 12 0.23 -1.13 2.30
C ILE A 12 1.52 -0.30 2.12
N ILE A 13 2.66 -0.90 2.44
CA ILE A 13 3.97 -0.30 2.24
C ILE A 13 4.60 -0.92 0.99
N GLY A 14 4.78 -0.13 -0.07
CA GLY A 14 5.44 -0.58 -1.29
C GLY A 14 6.96 -0.77 -1.11
N ALA A 15 7.61 -1.34 -2.12
CA ALA A 15 9.04 -1.62 -2.07
C ALA A 15 9.92 -0.40 -2.44
N GLY A 16 9.36 0.61 -3.12
CA GLY A 16 10.12 1.74 -3.63
C GLY A 16 10.74 1.47 -5.00
N PRO A 17 11.86 2.13 -5.35
CA PRO A 17 12.48 2.02 -6.67
C PRO A 17 13.02 0.60 -6.93
N ILE A 18 13.03 0.21 -8.20
CA ILE A 18 13.64 -1.05 -8.63
C ILE A 18 15.15 -1.00 -8.44
N ILE A 19 15.70 -1.99 -7.76
CA ILE A 19 17.13 -2.22 -7.59
C ILE A 19 17.47 -3.70 -7.81
N ILE A 20 18.76 -4.01 -8.00
CA ILE A 20 19.21 -5.40 -8.04
C ILE A 20 18.86 -6.08 -6.71
N GLY A 21 18.11 -7.18 -6.79
CA GLY A 21 17.65 -7.93 -5.61
C GLY A 21 16.29 -7.47 -5.06
N GLN A 22 15.69 -6.40 -5.60
CA GLN A 22 14.35 -5.95 -5.25
C GLN A 22 13.71 -5.25 -6.46
N ALA A 23 12.95 -5.97 -7.26
CA ALA A 23 12.48 -5.51 -8.56
C ALA A 23 10.95 -5.61 -8.71
N CYS A 24 10.50 -5.92 -9.93
CA CYS A 24 9.09 -5.85 -10.34
C CYS A 24 8.17 -6.83 -9.58
N GLU A 25 8.73 -7.85 -8.92
CA GLU A 25 7.98 -8.81 -8.11
C GLU A 25 7.14 -8.13 -7.03
N PHE A 26 7.57 -6.96 -6.53
CA PHE A 26 6.84 -6.21 -5.51
C PHE A 26 5.72 -5.31 -6.08
N ASP A 27 5.84 -4.85 -7.32
CA ASP A 27 4.70 -4.21 -8.00
C ASP A 27 3.60 -5.24 -8.28
N TYR A 28 4.00 -6.42 -8.76
CA TYR A 28 3.07 -7.54 -8.95
C TYR A 28 2.38 -7.94 -7.64
N SER A 29 3.15 -8.19 -6.58
CA SER A 29 2.62 -8.62 -5.28
C SER A 29 1.77 -7.53 -4.62
N GLY A 30 2.25 -6.27 -4.66
CA GLY A 30 1.51 -5.12 -4.13
C GLY A 30 0.20 -4.87 -4.87
N THR A 31 0.19 -5.00 -6.19
CA THR A 31 -1.03 -4.92 -7.01
C THR A 31 -2.04 -6.01 -6.62
N GLN A 32 -1.56 -7.24 -6.38
CA GLN A 32 -2.44 -8.33 -5.91
C GLN A 32 -2.99 -8.04 -4.51
N ALA A 33 -2.18 -7.51 -3.60
CA ALA A 33 -2.63 -7.12 -2.27
C ALA A 33 -3.70 -6.02 -2.32
N CYS A 34 -3.50 -4.97 -3.12
CA CYS A 34 -4.50 -3.91 -3.34
C CYS A 34 -5.82 -4.50 -3.83
N LYS A 35 -5.78 -5.35 -4.86
CA LYS A 35 -6.99 -5.99 -5.43
C LYS A 35 -7.70 -6.86 -4.41
N ALA A 36 -6.99 -7.79 -3.76
CA ALA A 36 -7.57 -8.71 -2.80
C ALA A 36 -8.23 -8.00 -1.62
N LEU A 37 -7.58 -6.98 -1.06
CA LEU A 37 -8.14 -6.22 0.06
C LEU A 37 -9.30 -5.32 -0.37
N LYS A 38 -9.26 -4.74 -1.58
CA LYS A 38 -10.35 -3.93 -2.12
C LYS A 38 -11.59 -4.77 -2.44
N ASP A 39 -11.42 -5.97 -2.98
CA ASP A 39 -12.50 -6.93 -3.25
C ASP A 39 -13.19 -7.39 -1.96
N GLU A 40 -12.43 -7.50 -0.86
CA GLU A 40 -12.97 -7.73 0.47
C GLU A 40 -13.63 -6.48 1.09
N GLY A 41 -13.54 -5.31 0.44
CA GLY A 41 -14.16 -4.06 0.89
C GLY A 41 -13.41 -3.38 2.03
N TYR A 42 -12.08 -3.48 2.05
CA TYR A 42 -11.24 -2.62 2.87
C TYR A 42 -10.95 -1.30 2.15
N ARG A 43 -10.81 -0.23 2.92
CA ARG A 43 -10.22 1.02 2.44
C ARG A 43 -8.71 0.87 2.36
N ILE A 44 -8.11 1.14 1.21
CA ILE A 44 -6.68 0.95 0.96
C ILE A 44 -5.95 2.28 0.93
N VAL A 45 -4.91 2.39 1.75
CA VAL A 45 -3.91 3.45 1.68
C VAL A 45 -2.63 2.80 1.18
N LEU A 46 -1.99 3.39 0.17
CA LEU A 46 -0.74 2.88 -0.37
C LEU A 46 0.33 3.97 -0.33
N VAL A 47 1.54 3.62 0.10
CA VAL A 47 2.74 4.44 -0.13
C VAL A 47 3.74 3.66 -0.99
N ASN A 48 4.20 4.26 -2.09
CA ASN A 48 5.29 3.74 -2.88
C ASN A 48 5.97 4.88 -3.64
N SER A 49 7.29 5.05 -3.48
CA SER A 49 8.02 6.13 -4.14
C SER A 49 8.27 5.91 -5.63
N ASN A 50 8.03 4.70 -6.14
CA ASN A 50 8.24 4.38 -7.56
C ASN A 50 6.98 4.73 -8.40
N PRO A 51 7.02 5.75 -9.27
CA PRO A 51 5.86 6.13 -10.08
C PRO A 51 5.60 5.18 -11.25
N ALA A 52 6.52 4.28 -11.57
CA ALA A 52 6.41 3.35 -12.70
C ALA A 52 5.86 1.99 -12.25
N THR A 53 4.80 1.99 -11.44
CA THR A 53 4.18 0.78 -10.89
C THR A 53 2.67 0.78 -11.09
N ILE A 54 2.10 -0.39 -11.40
CA ILE A 54 0.64 -0.54 -11.53
C ILE A 54 -0.04 -0.34 -10.17
N MET A 55 0.59 -0.77 -9.08
CA MET A 55 0.02 -0.59 -7.75
C MET A 55 -0.23 0.88 -7.39
N THR A 56 0.53 1.83 -7.97
CA THR A 56 0.35 3.28 -7.79
C THR A 56 -0.68 3.92 -8.73
N ASP A 57 -1.33 3.16 -9.60
CA ASP A 57 -2.40 3.70 -10.43
C ASP A 57 -3.56 4.19 -9.53
N PRO A 58 -4.19 5.35 -9.84
CA PRO A 58 -5.22 5.95 -8.98
C PRO A 58 -6.43 5.05 -8.68
N GLU A 59 -6.67 4.03 -9.51
CA GLU A 59 -7.81 3.14 -9.39
C GLU A 59 -7.56 1.96 -8.44
N LEU A 60 -6.31 1.71 -8.04
CA LEU A 60 -5.92 0.51 -7.30
C LEU A 60 -6.07 0.65 -5.78
N ALA A 61 -5.92 1.86 -5.25
CA ALA A 61 -6.10 2.17 -3.83
C ALA A 61 -7.00 3.41 -3.65
N ASP A 62 -7.62 3.55 -2.48
CA ASP A 62 -8.46 4.72 -2.16
C ASP A 62 -7.63 5.97 -1.90
N ALA A 63 -6.40 5.80 -1.38
CA ALA A 63 -5.43 6.87 -1.21
C ALA A 63 -4.02 6.39 -1.60
N THR A 64 -3.47 6.93 -2.68
CA THR A 64 -2.14 6.60 -3.19
C THR A 64 -1.16 7.74 -2.93
N TYR A 65 -0.03 7.42 -2.30
CA TYR A 65 1.06 8.32 -1.99
C TYR A 65 2.32 7.93 -2.76
N ILE A 66 2.67 8.74 -3.76
CA ILE A 66 3.96 8.62 -4.45
C ILE A 66 4.98 9.51 -3.72
N GLU A 67 5.43 9.02 -2.58
CA GLU A 67 6.25 9.74 -1.61
C GLU A 67 7.42 8.86 -1.13
N PRO A 68 8.53 9.44 -0.61
CA PRO A 68 9.66 8.66 -0.09
C PRO A 68 9.24 7.68 1.01
N ILE A 69 9.73 6.45 0.94
CA ILE A 69 9.43 5.41 1.94
C ILE A 69 10.42 5.53 3.10
N THR A 70 10.32 6.64 3.84
CA THR A 70 11.08 6.87 5.09
C THR A 70 10.14 6.89 6.29
N PRO A 71 10.62 6.55 7.50
CA PRO A 71 9.78 6.56 8.70
C PRO A 71 9.04 7.87 8.94
N GLU A 72 9.66 9.01 8.64
CA GLU A 72 9.08 10.34 8.86
C GLU A 72 7.91 10.61 7.91
N ILE A 73 8.04 10.22 6.65
CA ILE A 73 6.98 10.39 5.65
C ILE A 73 5.85 9.40 5.91
N VAL A 74 6.18 8.14 6.17
CA VAL A 74 5.19 7.11 6.53
C VAL A 74 4.41 7.51 7.78
N ALA A 75 5.09 8.06 8.81
CA ALA A 75 4.43 8.55 10.02
C ALA A 75 3.44 9.69 9.73
N LYS A 76 3.79 10.64 8.84
CA LYS A 76 2.86 11.70 8.40
C LYS A 76 1.64 11.16 7.67
N ILE A 77 1.82 10.14 6.83
CA ILE A 77 0.72 9.48 6.13
C ILE A 77 -0.17 8.76 7.15
N ILE A 78 0.42 8.03 8.12
CA ILE A 78 -0.33 7.37 9.20
C ILE A 78 -1.10 8.39 10.04
N GLU A 79 -0.51 9.54 10.38
CA GLU A 79 -1.17 10.59 11.15
C GLU A 79 -2.39 11.16 10.41
N LYS A 80 -2.24 11.40 9.09
CA LYS A 80 -3.32 11.91 8.23
C LYS A 80 -4.42 10.88 7.99
N GLU A 81 -4.02 9.66 7.65
CA GLU A 81 -4.91 8.62 7.12
C GLU A 81 -5.49 7.70 8.19
N ARG A 82 -4.82 7.63 9.35
CA ARG A 82 -5.17 6.82 10.53
C ARG A 82 -5.58 5.38 10.15
N PRO A 83 -4.75 4.62 9.40
CA PRO A 83 -5.08 3.25 9.04
C PRO A 83 -5.22 2.36 10.29
N ASP A 84 -6.18 1.44 10.28
CA ASP A 84 -6.40 0.51 11.40
C ASP A 84 -5.30 -0.56 11.48
N ALA A 85 -4.68 -0.89 10.33
CA ALA A 85 -3.61 -1.86 10.24
C ALA A 85 -2.58 -1.48 9.16
N LEU A 86 -1.36 -1.99 9.34
CA LEU A 86 -0.30 -1.94 8.33
C LEU A 86 -0.10 -3.34 7.73
N LEU A 87 0.11 -3.40 6.42
CA LEU A 87 0.57 -4.61 5.71
C LEU A 87 2.01 -4.36 5.21
N PRO A 88 3.04 -4.82 5.96
CA PRO A 88 4.45 -4.56 5.65
C PRO A 88 5.15 -5.72 4.92
N THR A 89 4.38 -6.68 4.38
CA THR A 89 4.87 -7.92 3.73
C THR A 89 4.56 -7.92 2.25
#